data_AF-A0A1F3ZKH5-F1
#
_entry.id   AF-A0A1F3ZKH5-F1
#
_cell.length_a   1.000
_cell.length_b   1.000
_cell.length_c   1.000
_cell.angle_alpha   90.00
_cell.angle_beta   90.00
_cell.angle_gamma   90.00
#
_symmetry.space_group_name_H-M   'P 1'
#
loop_
_entity.id
_entity.type
_entity.pdbx_description
1 polymer ?
#
loop_
_entity_poly.entity_id
_entity_poly.type
_entity_poly.pdbx_seq_one_letter_code
_entity_poly.pdbx_strand_id
1 'polypeptide(L)'
;MQLQQLAETRVAEGKALDPQEAIDANVSDALAKAYRYLKDLAGHLNAVHPAYSRGYGIAGVPEFGGLEWEEGEADFHMREISPAVKLYERVSLRFRLSGKKQIRVAREYPAAEKLQQLLEDSNIEFHAQGIWNKRGSLERTAFEFPCEVTASLLLLGQFDTGKLLLRARNVSGFGSMEQILAPQAVTEKSLDELAAFILGETGGLGPLLLRGA
;
A
#
# COMPACT_ATOMS: atom_id res chain seq x y z
N MET A 1 32.47 -32.78 42.73
CA MET A 1 31.63 -33.21 41.60
C MET A 1 30.14 -32.87 41.83
N GLN A 2 29.80 -31.69 42.38
CA GLN A 2 28.39 -31.26 42.56
C GLN A 2 28.12 -29.85 42.03
N LEU A 3 29.16 -29.01 41.88
CA LEU A 3 29.04 -27.66 41.31
C LEU A 3 28.83 -27.65 39.78
N GLN A 4 29.37 -28.63 39.05
CA GLN A 4 29.17 -28.73 37.60
C GLN A 4 27.75 -29.17 37.23
N GLN A 5 27.14 -30.08 37.99
CA GLN A 5 25.76 -30.50 37.75
C GLN A 5 24.73 -29.39 38.05
N LEU A 6 25.00 -28.51 39.02
CA LEU A 6 24.16 -27.32 39.28
C LEU A 6 24.29 -26.26 38.18
N ALA A 7 25.46 -26.14 37.54
CA ALA A 7 25.66 -25.24 36.41
C ALA A 7 24.98 -25.76 35.13
N GLU A 8 25.05 -27.07 34.87
CA GLU A 8 24.39 -27.70 33.72
C GLU A 8 22.86 -27.71 33.86
N THR A 9 22.34 -27.85 35.08
CA THR A 9 20.88 -27.79 35.32
C THR A 9 20.31 -26.38 35.10
N ARG A 10 21.08 -25.31 35.39
CA ARG A 10 20.68 -23.92 35.08
C ARG A 10 20.77 -23.55 33.60
N VAL A 11 21.65 -24.20 32.84
CA VAL A 11 21.72 -24.02 31.38
C VAL A 11 20.62 -24.84 30.68
N ALA A 12 20.14 -25.91 31.32
CA ALA A 12 19.05 -26.76 30.84
C ALA A 12 17.64 -26.34 31.32
N GLU A 13 17.53 -25.45 32.32
CA GLU A 13 16.32 -24.66 32.56
C GLU A 13 16.14 -23.72 31.37
N GLY A 14 15.41 -24.23 30.36
CA GLY A 14 15.24 -23.61 29.06
C GLY A 14 15.07 -22.11 29.16
N LYS A 15 15.94 -21.39 28.42
CA LYS A 15 15.75 -19.98 28.10
C LYS A 15 14.36 -19.87 27.50
N ALA A 16 13.34 -19.61 28.33
CA ALA A 16 12.02 -19.28 27.84
C ALA A 16 12.25 -18.15 26.85
N LEU A 17 11.87 -18.35 25.57
CA LEU A 17 11.98 -17.27 24.59
C LEU A 17 11.39 -16.03 25.25
N ASP A 18 12.15 -14.94 25.25
CA ASP A 18 11.63 -13.66 25.71
C ASP A 18 10.31 -13.44 24.96
N PRO A 19 9.18 -13.22 25.63
CA PRO A 19 7.91 -12.95 24.97
C PRO A 19 8.03 -11.89 23.87
N GLN A 20 8.93 -10.92 24.04
CA GLN A 20 9.22 -9.91 23.02
C GLN A 20 9.95 -10.49 21.80
N GLU A 21 10.93 -11.38 21.99
CA GLU A 21 11.61 -12.06 20.87
C GLU A 21 10.61 -12.86 20.02
N ALA A 22 9.63 -13.51 20.65
CA ALA A 22 8.58 -14.23 19.93
C ALA A 22 7.64 -13.30 19.16
N ILE A 23 7.27 -12.15 19.74
CA ILE A 23 6.47 -11.12 19.07
C ILE A 23 7.23 -10.58 17.86
N ASP A 24 8.50 -10.22 18.05
CA ASP A 24 9.38 -9.68 17.02
C ASP A 24 9.55 -10.63 15.85
N ALA A 25 9.80 -11.91 16.13
CA ALA A 25 9.89 -12.94 15.12
C ALA A 25 8.58 -13.08 14.33
N ASN A 26 7.43 -13.13 15.01
CA ASN A 26 6.13 -13.27 14.35
C ASN A 26 5.80 -12.10 13.41
N VAL A 27 6.04 -10.86 13.85
CA VAL A 27 5.85 -9.65 13.04
C VAL A 27 6.78 -9.67 11.83
N SER A 28 8.07 -9.94 12.05
CA SER A 28 9.08 -9.99 10.99
C SER A 28 8.79 -11.09 9.98
N ASP A 29 8.36 -12.28 10.42
CA ASP A 29 8.03 -13.40 9.54
C ASP A 29 6.81 -13.12 8.67
N ALA A 30 5.79 -12.46 9.23
CA ALA A 30 4.62 -12.04 8.47
C ALA A 30 5.00 -11.02 7.38
N LEU A 31 5.84 -10.04 7.71
CA LEU A 31 6.37 -9.07 6.75
C LEU A 31 7.22 -9.76 5.67
N ALA A 32 8.11 -10.69 6.04
CA ALA A 32 8.91 -11.44 5.09
C ALA A 32 8.06 -12.26 4.10
N LYS A 33 6.96 -12.88 4.59
CA LYS A 33 5.98 -13.58 3.74
C LYS A 33 5.30 -12.61 2.77
N ALA A 34 4.79 -11.48 3.26
CA ALA A 34 4.16 -10.47 2.44
C ALA A 34 5.11 -9.92 1.37
N TYR A 35 6.37 -9.64 1.72
CA TYR A 35 7.36 -9.15 0.75
C TYR A 35 7.61 -10.14 -0.39
N ARG A 36 7.85 -11.43 -0.08
CA ARG A 36 8.06 -12.44 -1.12
C ARG A 36 6.88 -12.50 -2.08
N TYR A 37 5.67 -12.56 -1.53
CA TYR A 37 4.45 -12.57 -2.34
C TYR A 37 4.30 -11.33 -3.22
N LEU A 38 4.43 -10.13 -2.64
CA LEU A 38 4.26 -8.87 -3.36
C LEU A 38 5.34 -8.67 -4.43
N LYS A 39 6.56 -9.14 -4.17
CA LYS A 39 7.65 -9.13 -5.15
C LYS A 39 7.33 -10.02 -6.35
N ASP A 40 6.88 -11.24 -6.10
CA ASP A 40 6.53 -12.18 -7.16
C ASP A 40 5.31 -11.68 -7.96
N LEU A 41 4.30 -11.14 -7.26
CA LEU A 41 3.14 -10.49 -7.88
C LEU A 41 3.58 -9.35 -8.81
N ALA A 42 4.36 -8.39 -8.31
CA ALA A 42 4.85 -7.27 -9.11
C ALA A 42 5.65 -7.74 -10.34
N GLY A 43 6.50 -8.76 -10.16
CA GLY A 43 7.25 -9.36 -11.26
C GLY A 43 6.36 -9.94 -12.35
N HIS A 44 5.32 -10.70 -11.98
CA HIS A 44 4.36 -11.24 -12.95
C HIS A 44 3.55 -10.13 -13.64
N LEU A 45 3.07 -9.13 -12.90
CA LEU A 45 2.27 -8.04 -13.45
C LEU A 45 3.08 -7.15 -14.40
N ASN A 46 4.35 -6.88 -14.07
CA ASN A 46 5.29 -6.18 -14.95
C ASN A 46 5.62 -6.96 -16.22
N ALA A 47 5.49 -8.29 -16.22
CA ALA A 47 5.73 -9.09 -17.42
C ALA A 47 4.51 -9.12 -18.35
N VAL A 48 3.29 -9.10 -17.80
CA VAL A 48 2.06 -9.30 -18.57
C VAL A 48 1.26 -8.03 -18.84
N HIS A 49 1.52 -6.94 -18.09
CA HIS A 49 0.83 -5.65 -18.20
C HIS A 49 -0.69 -5.77 -18.34
N PRO A 50 -1.38 -6.43 -17.38
CA PRO A 50 -2.78 -6.74 -17.57
C PRO A 50 -3.65 -5.48 -17.56
N ALA A 51 -4.79 -5.56 -18.25
CA ALA A 51 -5.83 -4.56 -18.12
C ALA A 51 -6.35 -4.51 -16.68
N TYR A 52 -6.53 -3.31 -16.16
CA TYR A 52 -7.10 -3.07 -14.84
C TYR A 52 -8.63 -3.06 -14.95
N SER A 53 -9.28 -3.89 -14.16
CA SER A 53 -10.71 -4.22 -14.32
C SER A 53 -11.66 -3.06 -14.01
N ARG A 54 -11.19 -2.02 -13.31
CA ARG A 54 -12.01 -0.93 -12.75
C ARG A 54 -11.51 0.45 -13.21
N GLY A 55 -12.41 1.43 -13.29
CA GLY A 55 -12.03 2.84 -13.48
C GLY A 55 -11.95 3.62 -12.16
N TYR A 56 -11.18 4.71 -12.16
CA TYR A 56 -11.14 5.64 -11.02
C TYR A 56 -12.03 6.86 -11.31
N GLY A 57 -13.00 7.10 -10.42
CA GLY A 57 -13.95 8.20 -10.55
C GLY A 57 -13.56 9.41 -9.70
N ILE A 58 -13.69 10.61 -10.27
CA ILE A 58 -13.69 11.88 -9.54
C ILE A 58 -14.96 12.64 -9.97
N ALA A 59 -15.67 13.24 -9.02
CA ALA A 59 -16.96 13.88 -9.29
C ALA A 59 -16.86 14.91 -10.44
N GLY A 60 -17.57 14.60 -11.53
CA GLY A 60 -17.64 15.28 -12.84
C GLY A 60 -16.30 15.58 -13.52
N VAL A 61 -15.32 14.72 -13.28
CA VAL A 61 -14.20 14.50 -14.18
C VAL A 61 -14.54 13.25 -15.00
N PRO A 62 -14.12 13.15 -16.28
CA PRO A 62 -14.14 11.88 -16.98
C PRO A 62 -13.45 10.79 -16.18
N GLU A 63 -14.01 9.58 -16.18
CA GLU A 63 -13.43 8.45 -15.45
C GLU A 63 -12.04 8.11 -15.99
N PHE A 64 -11.13 7.79 -15.08
CA PHE A 64 -9.85 7.16 -15.40
C PHE A 64 -10.12 5.70 -15.74
N GLY A 65 -10.61 5.45 -16.95
CA GLY A 65 -10.91 4.11 -17.47
C GLY A 65 -9.94 3.65 -18.56
N GLY A 66 -9.94 2.35 -18.83
CA GLY A 66 -9.00 1.73 -19.77
C GLY A 66 -7.57 1.69 -19.23
N LEU A 67 -7.44 1.59 -17.90
CA LEU A 67 -6.16 1.52 -17.22
C LEU A 67 -5.51 0.15 -17.46
N GLU A 68 -4.20 0.13 -17.66
CA GLU A 68 -3.37 -1.05 -17.71
C GLU A 68 -2.28 -0.94 -16.64
N TRP A 69 -1.81 -2.06 -16.13
CA TRP A 69 -0.63 -2.08 -15.27
C TRP A 69 0.60 -1.63 -16.07
N GLU A 70 1.20 -0.52 -15.67
CA GLU A 70 2.39 0.03 -16.33
C GLU A 70 3.65 -0.54 -15.69
N GLU A 71 3.75 -0.45 -14.36
CA GLU A 71 4.88 -0.96 -13.59
C GLU A 71 4.54 -1.08 -12.11
N GLY A 72 5.30 -1.90 -11.39
CA GLY A 72 5.29 -1.91 -9.94
C GLY A 72 6.54 -2.53 -9.33
N GLU A 73 6.79 -2.17 -8.09
CA GLU A 73 7.99 -2.51 -7.35
C GLU A 73 7.63 -2.80 -5.89
N ALA A 74 8.08 -3.97 -5.41
CA ALA A 74 8.04 -4.31 -4.00
C ALA A 74 9.41 -4.06 -3.36
N ASP A 75 9.40 -3.42 -2.20
CA ASP A 75 10.60 -3.09 -1.42
C ASP A 75 10.38 -3.44 0.06
N PHE A 76 11.46 -3.55 0.81
CA PHE A 76 11.44 -3.82 2.23
C PHE A 76 12.55 -3.06 2.96
N HIS A 77 12.35 -2.82 4.24
CA HIS A 77 13.39 -2.31 5.13
C HIS A 77 13.52 -3.25 6.32
N MET A 78 14.77 -3.49 6.72
CA MET A 78 15.07 -4.25 7.92
C MET A 78 15.66 -3.34 9.00
N ARG A 79 15.25 -3.55 10.24
CA ARG A 79 15.90 -2.96 11.41
C ARG A 79 16.92 -3.94 11.99
N GLU A 80 18.08 -3.43 12.38
CA GLU A 80 19.11 -4.21 13.08
C GLU A 80 18.94 -3.99 14.59
N ILE A 81 18.60 -5.05 15.32
CA ILE A 81 18.43 -5.00 16.79
C ILE A 81 19.76 -5.32 17.47
N SER A 82 20.52 -6.22 16.87
CA SER A 82 21.89 -6.56 17.25
C SER A 82 22.63 -7.09 16.02
N PRO A 83 23.96 -7.26 16.07
CA PRO A 83 24.72 -7.80 14.94
C PRO A 83 24.23 -9.17 14.45
N ALA A 84 23.56 -9.95 15.30
CA ALA A 84 23.04 -11.28 14.97
C ALA A 84 21.54 -11.28 14.60
N VAL A 85 20.81 -10.18 14.85
CA VAL A 85 19.33 -10.13 14.71
C VAL A 85 18.92 -8.95 13.85
N LYS A 86 18.38 -9.28 12.67
CA LYS A 86 17.75 -8.34 11.74
C LYS A 86 16.30 -8.73 11.54
N LEU A 87 15.41 -7.75 11.63
CA LEU A 87 13.97 -7.96 11.53
C LEU A 87 13.41 -7.13 10.38
N TYR A 88 12.49 -7.70 9.61
CA TYR A 88 11.71 -6.91 8.65
C TYR A 88 10.87 -5.91 9.41
N GLU A 89 11.03 -4.62 9.10
CA GLU A 89 10.32 -3.54 9.78
C GLU A 89 9.18 -2.99 8.93
N ARG A 90 9.41 -2.86 7.62
CA ARG A 90 8.37 -2.46 6.67
C ARG A 90 8.52 -3.18 5.34
N VAL A 91 7.40 -3.32 4.65
CA VAL A 91 7.29 -3.83 3.29
C VAL A 91 6.36 -2.91 2.52
N SER A 92 6.74 -2.51 1.32
CA SER A 92 5.91 -1.67 0.46
C SER A 92 5.77 -2.25 -0.94
N LEU A 93 4.62 -2.01 -1.55
CA LEU A 93 4.42 -2.14 -2.99
C LEU A 93 4.05 -0.75 -3.52
N ARG A 94 4.74 -0.27 -4.55
CA ARG A 94 4.32 0.90 -5.34
C ARG A 94 4.03 0.44 -6.75
N PHE A 95 2.98 0.95 -7.36
CA PHE A 95 2.63 0.60 -8.74
C PHE A 95 1.96 1.76 -9.45
N ARG A 96 2.00 1.72 -10.77
CA ARG A 96 1.43 2.71 -11.66
C ARG A 96 0.48 2.03 -12.64
N LEU A 97 -0.69 2.65 -12.80
CA LEU A 97 -1.65 2.30 -13.83
C LEU A 97 -1.69 3.43 -14.86
N SER A 98 -1.76 3.10 -16.15
CA SER A 98 -1.87 4.09 -17.22
C SER A 98 -2.99 3.74 -18.19
N GLY A 99 -3.80 4.75 -18.52
CA GLY A 99 -4.78 4.68 -19.61
C GLY A 99 -4.28 5.28 -20.92
N LYS A 100 -2.99 5.67 -20.99
CA LYS A 100 -2.31 6.19 -22.19
C LYS A 100 -3.07 7.32 -22.91
N LYS A 101 -3.75 8.16 -22.14
CA LYS A 101 -4.57 9.28 -22.64
C LYS A 101 -4.51 10.47 -21.67
N GLN A 102 -4.88 11.65 -22.16
CA GLN A 102 -5.03 12.86 -21.34
C GLN A 102 -6.50 13.07 -20.96
N ILE A 103 -6.72 13.58 -19.76
CA ILE A 103 -8.03 14.03 -19.28
C ILE A 103 -8.04 15.55 -19.30
N ARG A 104 -9.10 16.12 -19.88
CA ARG A 104 -9.32 17.56 -19.94
C ARG A 104 -10.68 17.90 -19.36
N VAL A 105 -10.72 18.83 -18.42
CA VAL A 105 -11.97 19.25 -17.76
C VAL A 105 -11.89 20.71 -17.34
N ALA A 106 -13.00 21.44 -17.45
CA ALA A 106 -13.09 22.80 -16.93
C ALA A 106 -14.13 22.87 -15.82
N ARG A 107 -13.78 23.48 -14.69
CA ARG A 107 -14.62 23.58 -13.50
C ARG A 107 -14.77 25.03 -13.03
N GLU A 108 -15.95 25.34 -12.50
CA GLU A 108 -16.23 26.62 -11.84
C GLU A 108 -15.85 26.54 -10.35
N TYR A 109 -15.70 27.69 -9.70
CA TYR A 109 -15.56 27.75 -8.24
C TYR A 109 -16.86 27.26 -7.56
N PRO A 110 -16.80 26.48 -6.45
CA PRO A 110 -15.60 25.99 -5.75
C PRO A 110 -15.12 24.61 -6.25
N ALA A 111 -15.76 24.03 -7.26
CA ALA A 111 -15.42 22.69 -7.76
C ALA A 111 -14.00 22.62 -8.35
N ALA A 112 -13.49 23.71 -8.92
CA ALA A 112 -12.12 23.83 -9.39
C ALA A 112 -11.09 23.66 -8.28
N GLU A 113 -11.26 24.32 -7.12
CA GLU A 113 -10.34 24.20 -5.98
C GLU A 113 -10.35 22.80 -5.39
N LYS A 114 -11.55 22.20 -5.26
CA LYS A 114 -11.69 20.82 -4.77
C LYS A 114 -11.02 19.82 -5.70
N LEU A 115 -11.14 20.01 -7.01
CA LEU A 115 -10.46 19.16 -7.99
C LEU A 115 -8.95 19.32 -7.88
N GLN A 116 -8.45 20.55 -7.80
CA GLN A 116 -7.03 20.81 -7.64
C GLN A 116 -6.46 20.11 -6.41
N GLN A 117 -7.08 20.29 -5.24
CA GLN A 117 -6.67 19.64 -4.00
C GLN A 117 -6.67 18.11 -4.13
N LEU A 118 -7.71 17.54 -4.77
CA LEU A 118 -7.78 16.09 -4.96
C LEU A 118 -6.66 15.57 -5.87
N LEU A 119 -6.31 16.28 -6.95
CA LEU A 119 -5.20 15.91 -7.83
C LEU A 119 -3.86 15.96 -7.08
N GLU A 120 -3.64 17.00 -6.27
CA GLU A 120 -2.47 17.15 -5.40
C GLU A 120 -2.39 16.01 -4.36
N ASP A 121 -3.48 15.75 -3.65
CA ASP A 121 -3.58 14.65 -2.67
C ASP A 121 -3.42 13.27 -3.33
N SER A 122 -3.82 13.13 -4.59
CA SER A 122 -3.67 11.88 -5.32
C SER A 122 -2.28 11.74 -5.98
N ASN A 123 -1.41 12.74 -5.84
CA ASN A 123 -0.10 12.82 -6.47
C ASN A 123 -0.19 12.67 -8.01
N ILE A 124 -1.20 13.33 -8.61
CA ILE A 124 -1.40 13.40 -10.05
C ILE A 124 -0.86 14.75 -10.51
N GLU A 125 0.08 14.72 -11.46
CA GLU A 125 0.56 15.95 -12.10
C GLU A 125 -0.53 16.54 -13.00
N PHE A 126 -0.69 17.87 -12.97
CA PHE A 126 -1.68 18.55 -13.78
C PHE A 126 -1.20 19.93 -14.23
N HIS A 127 -1.76 20.40 -15.33
CA HIS A 127 -1.73 21.78 -15.76
C HIS A 127 -3.08 22.43 -15.46
N ALA A 128 -3.07 23.63 -14.88
CA ALA A 128 -4.28 24.41 -14.59
C ALA A 128 -4.18 25.80 -15.22
N GLN A 129 -5.23 26.23 -15.91
CA GLN A 129 -5.31 27.54 -16.55
C GLN A 129 -6.66 28.21 -16.26
N GLY A 130 -6.61 29.46 -15.80
CA GLY A 130 -7.80 30.29 -15.60
C GLY A 130 -8.42 30.74 -16.92
N ILE A 131 -9.73 30.54 -17.05
CA ILE A 131 -10.57 31.06 -18.13
C ILE A 131 -11.30 32.29 -17.58
N TRP A 132 -10.98 33.45 -18.14
CA TRP A 132 -11.50 34.74 -17.69
C TRP A 132 -12.59 35.23 -18.63
N ASN A 133 -13.66 35.78 -18.07
CA ASN A 133 -14.71 36.39 -18.88
C ASN A 133 -14.27 37.77 -19.43
N LYS A 134 -15.08 38.35 -20.32
CA LYS A 134 -14.83 39.69 -20.90
C LYS A 134 -14.72 40.83 -19.88
N ARG A 135 -15.19 40.62 -18.64
CA ARG A 135 -15.14 41.59 -17.53
C ARG A 135 -13.90 41.39 -16.64
N GLY A 136 -13.01 40.46 -16.99
CA GLY A 136 -11.78 40.16 -16.24
C GLY A 136 -12.02 39.36 -14.96
N SER A 137 -13.19 38.73 -14.78
CA SER A 137 -13.43 37.82 -13.65
C SER A 137 -13.14 36.38 -14.06
N LEU A 138 -12.57 35.59 -13.15
CA LEU A 138 -12.34 34.16 -13.36
C LEU A 138 -13.69 33.45 -13.47
N GLU A 139 -13.95 32.83 -14.61
CA GLU A 139 -15.18 32.09 -14.89
C GLU A 139 -15.00 30.61 -14.55
N ARG A 140 -13.91 30.01 -15.05
CA ARG A 140 -13.58 28.59 -14.88
C ARG A 140 -12.08 28.39 -14.77
N THR A 141 -11.67 27.25 -14.23
CA THR A 141 -10.30 26.74 -14.36
C THR A 141 -10.34 25.49 -15.23
N ALA A 142 -9.56 25.49 -16.31
CA ALA A 142 -9.32 24.33 -17.14
C ALA A 142 -8.15 23.52 -16.57
N PHE A 143 -8.33 22.21 -16.52
CA PHE A 143 -7.34 21.23 -16.06
C PHE A 143 -7.01 20.27 -17.20
N GLU A 144 -5.73 19.94 -17.33
CA GLU A 144 -5.22 18.87 -18.19
C GLU A 144 -4.24 18.02 -17.39
N PHE A 145 -4.45 16.70 -17.38
CA PHE A 145 -3.61 15.74 -16.65
C PHE A 145 -3.67 14.35 -17.29
N PRO A 146 -2.62 13.53 -17.13
CA PRO A 146 -2.62 12.17 -17.65
C PRO A 146 -3.67 11.30 -16.95
N CYS A 147 -4.25 10.36 -17.69
CA CYS A 147 -5.05 9.28 -17.14
C CYS A 147 -4.13 8.21 -16.50
N GLU A 148 -3.43 8.61 -15.45
CA GLU A 148 -2.47 7.77 -14.72
C GLU A 148 -2.79 7.78 -13.23
N VAL A 149 -2.57 6.63 -12.59
CA VAL A 149 -2.74 6.47 -11.15
C VAL A 149 -1.46 5.89 -10.57
N THR A 150 -0.85 6.62 -9.65
CA THR A 150 0.23 6.08 -8.81
C THR A 150 -0.38 5.63 -7.48
N ALA A 151 -0.22 4.35 -7.16
CA ALA A 151 -0.77 3.72 -5.98
C ALA A 151 0.32 3.07 -5.13
N SER A 152 0.03 2.94 -3.83
CA SER A 152 0.97 2.32 -2.90
C SER A 152 0.28 1.54 -1.79
N LEU A 153 0.97 0.50 -1.34
CA LEU A 153 0.64 -0.30 -0.18
C LEU A 153 1.88 -0.34 0.73
N LEU A 154 1.68 -0.19 2.04
CA LEU A 154 2.72 -0.25 3.06
C LEU A 154 2.24 -1.11 4.21
N LEU A 155 3.00 -2.14 4.54
CA LEU A 155 2.89 -2.91 5.77
C LEU A 155 4.01 -2.49 6.70
N LEU A 156 3.67 -2.06 7.91
CA LEU A 156 4.60 -1.63 8.94
C LEU A 156 4.45 -2.52 10.18
N GLY A 157 5.56 -3.03 10.68
CA GLY A 157 5.60 -3.78 11.93
C GLY A 157 5.44 -2.86 13.14
N GLN A 158 4.43 -3.14 13.97
CA GLN A 158 4.25 -2.50 15.28
C GLN A 158 4.73 -3.48 16.37
N PHE A 159 6.03 -3.50 16.58
CA PHE A 159 6.69 -4.47 17.47
C PHE A 159 6.28 -4.34 18.95
N ASP A 160 5.94 -3.12 19.39
CA ASP A 160 5.46 -2.87 20.75
C ASP A 160 4.10 -3.53 21.03
N THR A 161 3.26 -3.67 19.99
CA THR A 161 1.90 -4.25 20.10
C THR A 161 1.79 -5.64 19.48
N GLY A 162 2.82 -6.11 18.78
CA GLY A 162 2.81 -7.35 18.02
C GLY A 162 1.83 -7.38 16.85
N LYS A 163 1.50 -6.21 16.28
CA LYS A 163 0.57 -6.05 15.17
C LYS A 163 1.26 -5.53 13.91
N LEU A 164 0.53 -5.51 12.81
CA LEU A 164 0.92 -4.83 11.58
C LEU A 164 -0.03 -3.67 11.30
N LEU A 165 0.49 -2.57 10.80
CA LEU A 165 -0.30 -1.49 10.20
C LEU A 165 -0.19 -1.60 8.68
N LEU A 166 -1.32 -1.86 8.03
CA LEU A 166 -1.47 -1.75 6.59
C LEU A 166 -1.95 -0.33 6.24
N ARG A 167 -1.25 0.34 5.33
CA ARG A 167 -1.68 1.58 4.70
C ARG A 167 -1.78 1.35 3.20
N ALA A 168 -2.84 1.87 2.59
CA ALA A 168 -2.95 1.90 1.14
C ALA A 168 -3.32 3.31 0.68
N ARG A 169 -2.75 3.74 -0.45
CA ARG A 169 -3.08 4.99 -1.13
C ARG A 169 -3.39 4.69 -2.59
N ASN A 170 -4.49 5.24 -3.07
CA ASN A 170 -4.97 5.11 -4.44
C ASN A 170 -5.17 3.65 -4.92
N VAL A 171 -5.35 2.68 -4.02
CA VAL A 171 -5.59 1.28 -4.38
C VAL A 171 -7.11 1.06 -4.53
N SER A 172 -7.55 0.58 -5.69
CA SER A 172 -8.97 0.40 -6.06
C SER A 172 -9.85 1.68 -6.00
N GLY A 173 -9.25 2.85 -5.88
CA GLY A 173 -9.92 4.16 -5.87
C GLY A 173 -9.01 5.24 -5.29
N PHE A 174 -9.28 6.51 -5.59
CA PHE A 174 -8.50 7.62 -5.01
C PHE A 174 -8.75 7.78 -3.52
N GLY A 175 -7.68 8.08 -2.77
CA GLY A 175 -7.73 8.29 -1.33
C GLY A 175 -6.77 7.39 -0.57
N SER A 176 -6.97 7.30 0.74
CA SER A 176 -6.15 6.48 1.64
C SER A 176 -7.01 5.61 2.55
N MET A 177 -6.43 4.50 2.98
CA MET A 177 -6.97 3.68 4.06
C MET A 177 -5.86 3.19 4.98
N GLU A 178 -6.22 2.93 6.22
CA GLU A 178 -5.36 2.29 7.21
C GLU A 178 -6.12 1.15 7.89
N GLN A 179 -5.43 0.04 8.17
CA GLN A 179 -5.99 -1.12 8.82
C GLN A 179 -4.94 -1.81 9.70
N ILE A 180 -5.33 -2.17 10.93
CA ILE A 180 -4.51 -3.00 11.81
C ILE A 180 -4.76 -4.47 11.48
N LEU A 181 -3.68 -5.25 11.40
CA LEU A 181 -3.70 -6.68 11.10
C LEU A 181 -2.97 -7.46 12.19
N ALA A 182 -3.46 -8.66 12.49
CA ALA A 182 -2.67 -9.65 13.22
C ALA A 182 -1.61 -10.26 12.27
N PRO A 183 -0.37 -10.54 12.73
CA PRO A 183 0.64 -11.22 11.91
C PRO A 183 0.15 -12.56 11.36
N GLN A 184 -0.69 -13.28 12.10
CA GLN A 184 -1.27 -14.58 11.71
C GLN A 184 -2.30 -14.44 10.58
N ALA A 185 -2.86 -13.25 10.36
CA ALA A 185 -3.74 -12.98 9.24
C ALA A 185 -2.97 -12.94 7.91
N VAL A 186 -1.64 -12.81 7.92
CA VAL A 186 -0.79 -12.84 6.72
C VAL A 186 -0.49 -14.28 6.31
N THR A 187 -1.46 -14.84 5.59
CA THR A 187 -1.41 -16.16 4.96
C THR A 187 -1.36 -16.03 3.44
N GLU A 188 -1.03 -17.10 2.73
CA GLU A 188 -1.07 -17.11 1.26
C GLU A 188 -2.46 -16.72 0.73
N LYS A 189 -3.52 -17.35 1.25
CA LYS A 189 -4.90 -17.06 0.83
C LYS A 189 -5.34 -15.62 1.07
N SER A 190 -4.95 -15.01 2.20
CA SER A 190 -5.25 -13.60 2.47
C SER A 190 -4.42 -12.65 1.60
N LEU A 191 -3.24 -13.07 1.17
CA LEU A 191 -2.41 -12.31 0.23
C LEU A 191 -2.98 -12.39 -1.20
N ASP A 192 -3.62 -13.50 -1.57
CA ASP A 192 -4.42 -13.58 -2.81
C ASP A 192 -5.61 -12.62 -2.79
N GLU A 193 -6.31 -12.52 -1.66
CA GLU A 193 -7.37 -11.51 -1.51
C GLU A 193 -6.82 -10.08 -1.59
N LEU A 194 -5.61 -9.85 -1.06
CA LEU A 194 -4.91 -8.57 -1.20
C LEU A 194 -4.55 -8.27 -2.66
N ALA A 195 -4.12 -9.29 -3.41
CA ALA A 195 -3.80 -9.15 -4.83
C ALA A 195 -5.05 -8.78 -5.64
N ALA A 196 -6.19 -9.43 -5.39
CA ALA A 196 -7.47 -9.09 -6.02
C ALA A 196 -7.88 -7.63 -5.71
N PHE A 197 -7.64 -7.17 -4.48
CA PHE A 197 -7.84 -5.76 -4.11
C PHE A 197 -6.88 -4.82 -4.86
N ILE A 198 -5.59 -5.16 -4.95
CA ILE A 198 -4.59 -4.40 -5.71
C ILE A 198 -5.01 -4.27 -7.18
N LEU A 199 -5.50 -5.35 -7.79
CA LEU A 199 -5.97 -5.43 -9.18
C LEU A 199 -7.38 -4.84 -9.43
N GLY A 200 -8.01 -4.29 -8.39
CA GLY A 200 -9.31 -3.61 -8.49
C GLY A 200 -10.50 -4.55 -8.70
N GLU A 201 -10.27 -5.85 -8.61
CA GLU A 201 -11.29 -6.91 -8.71
C GLU A 201 -12.27 -6.83 -7.53
N THR A 202 -11.78 -6.35 -6.39
CA THR A 202 -12.58 -6.08 -5.19
C THR A 202 -12.41 -4.63 -4.75
N GLY A 203 -13.46 -4.04 -4.17
CA GLY A 203 -13.46 -2.63 -3.74
C GLY A 203 -12.88 -2.40 -2.33
N GLY A 204 -12.41 -3.44 -1.66
CA GLY A 204 -11.90 -3.35 -0.30
C GLY A 204 -11.09 -4.58 0.08
N LEU A 205 -10.43 -4.53 1.24
CA LEU A 205 -9.64 -5.64 1.74
C LEU A 205 -10.48 -6.89 1.94
N GLY A 206 -9.90 -8.04 1.61
CA GLY A 206 -10.51 -9.33 1.86
C GLY A 206 -10.73 -9.60 3.35
N PRO A 207 -11.79 -10.36 3.70
CA PRO A 207 -12.15 -10.60 5.09
C PRO A 207 -11.09 -11.40 5.85
N LEU A 208 -10.19 -12.14 5.18
CA LEU A 208 -9.15 -12.91 5.87
C LEU A 208 -8.10 -12.01 6.51
N LEU A 209 -7.78 -10.87 5.89
CA LEU A 209 -6.85 -9.88 6.46
C LEU A 209 -7.46 -9.16 7.68
N LEU A 210 -8.79 -9.04 7.72
CA LEU A 210 -9.51 -8.36 8.81
C LEU A 210 -9.73 -9.26 10.04
N ARG A 211 -9.33 -10.54 9.97
CA ARG A 211 -9.50 -11.47 11.09
C ARG A 211 -8.52 -11.14 12.22
N GLY A 212 -9.05 -10.93 13.41
CA GLY A 212 -8.25 -10.72 14.61
C GLY A 212 -7.51 -9.38 14.66
N ALA A 213 -7.98 -8.39 13.88
CA ALA A 213 -7.59 -6.98 14.04
C ALA A 213 -7.73 -6.55 15.50
#